data_AF-A0A3D1LEN6-F1
#
_entry.id   AF-A0A3D1LEN6-F1
#
_cell.length_a   1.000
_cell.length_b   1.000
_cell.length_c   1.000
_cell.angle_alpha   90.00
_cell.angle_beta   90.00
_cell.angle_gamma   90.00
#
_symmetry.space_group_name_H-M   'P 1'
#
loop_
_entity.id
_entity.type
_entity.pdbx_description
1 polymer ?
#
loop_
_entity_poly.entity_id
_entity_poly.type
_entity_poly.pdbx_seq_one_letter_code
_entity_poly.pdbx_strand_id
1 'polypeptide(L)' 'MQKKKTMLTVLLLGAFLFGFAVWGAIKPADAQSQSERRSLAQFPAFSVKGFWDGKWTGDFESYTLDQFPLREQ' A
#
# COMPACT_ATOMS: atom_id res chain seq x y z
N MET A 1 -34.97 -7.12 -1.84
CA MET A 1 -34.23 -6.25 -0.87
C MET A 1 -32.80 -6.71 -0.61
N GLN A 2 -32.51 -8.01 -0.48
CA GLN A 2 -31.15 -8.53 -0.18
C GLN A 2 -30.07 -8.10 -1.19
N LYS A 3 -30.32 -8.21 -2.51
CA LYS A 3 -29.35 -7.82 -3.56
C LYS A 3 -28.89 -6.35 -3.48
N LYS A 4 -29.79 -5.43 -3.10
CA LYS A 4 -29.46 -4.00 -2.95
C LYS A 4 -28.55 -3.77 -1.72
N LYS A 5 -28.81 -4.49 -0.62
CA LYS A 5 -27.97 -4.46 0.58
C LYS A 5 -26.58 -5.02 0.30
N THR A 6 -26.49 -6.18 -0.37
CA THR A 6 -25.20 -6.76 -0.79
C THR A 6 -24.42 -5.81 -1.69
N MET A 7 -25.07 -5.20 -2.68
CA MET A 7 -24.41 -4.24 -3.57
C MET A 7 -23.91 -3.00 -2.82
N LEU A 8 -24.70 -2.48 -1.88
CA LEU A 8 -24.27 -1.38 -1.02
C LEU A 8 -23.07 -1.76 -0.15
N THR A 9 -23.07 -2.96 0.45
CA THR A 9 -21.94 -3.46 1.24
C THR A 9 -20.67 -3.59 0.41
N VAL A 10 -20.78 -4.13 -0.82
CA VAL A 10 -19.63 -4.25 -1.73
C VAL A 10 -19.11 -2.88 -2.14
N LEU A 11 -19.99 -1.91 -2.43
CA LEU A 11 -19.58 -0.55 -2.75
C LEU A 11 -18.89 0.15 -1.58
N LEU A 12 -19.41 0.01 -0.36
CA LEU A 12 -18.79 0.58 0.83
C LEU A 12 -17.41 -0.04 1.10
N LEU A 13 -17.29 -1.36 0.99
CA LEU A 13 -16.00 -2.04 1.12
C LEU A 13 -15.02 -1.59 0.04
N GLY A 14 -15.47 -1.50 -1.22
CA GLY A 14 -14.65 -1.04 -2.33
C GLY A 14 -14.18 0.40 -2.14
N ALA A 15 -15.08 1.31 -1.73
CA ALA A 15 -14.74 2.69 -1.43
C ALA A 15 -13.75 2.82 -0.26
N PHE A 16 -13.92 1.98 0.78
CA PHE A 16 -13.01 1.92 1.91
C PHE A 16 -11.60 1.51 1.47
N LEU A 17 -11.46 0.37 0.77
CA LEU A 17 -10.18 -0.12 0.27
C LEU A 17 -9.54 0.87 -0.72
N PHE A 18 -10.33 1.47 -1.60
CA PHE A 18 -9.87 2.48 -2.55
C PHE A 18 -9.37 3.73 -1.85
N GLY A 19 -10.05 4.19 -0.79
CA GLY A 19 -9.61 5.32 0.03
C GLY A 19 -8.21 5.09 0.61
N PHE A 20 -7.95 3.91 1.17
CA PHE A 20 -6.62 3.55 1.68
C PHE A 20 -5.58 3.45 0.56
N ALA A 21 -5.94 2.89 -0.60
CA ALA A 21 -5.04 2.81 -1.74
C ALA A 21 -4.63 4.20 -2.25
N VAL A 22 -5.60 5.13 -2.41
CA VAL A 22 -5.34 6.51 -2.83
C VAL A 22 -4.51 7.25 -1.79
N TRP A 23 -4.81 7.07 -0.50
CA TRP A 23 -4.00 7.66 0.57
C TRP A 23 -2.55 7.17 0.50
N GLY A 24 -2.33 5.86 0.40
CA GLY A 24 -0.98 5.29 0.28
C GLY A 24 -0.23 5.77 -0.96
N ALA A 25 -0.93 6.05 -2.06
CA ALA A 25 -0.32 6.55 -3.30
C ALA A 25 0.06 8.04 -3.26
N ILE A 26 -0.70 8.88 -2.54
CA ILE A 26 -0.46 10.33 -2.46
C ILE A 26 0.51 10.68 -1.33
N LYS A 27 0.53 9.88 -0.25
CA LYS A 27 1.40 10.12 0.90
C LYS A 27 2.89 10.01 0.49
N PRO A 28 3.74 10.97 0.87
CA PRO A 28 5.18 10.83 0.68
C PRO A 28 5.71 9.65 1.49
N ALA A 29 6.69 8.94 0.93
CA ALA A 29 7.34 7.84 1.63
C ALA A 29 8.05 8.35 2.89
N ASP A 30 7.72 7.78 4.05
CA ASP A 30 8.42 8.07 5.29
C ASP A 30 9.81 7.44 5.24
N ALA A 31 10.82 8.16 5.72
CA ALA A 31 12.20 7.69 5.71
C ALA A 31 12.52 6.73 6.88
N GLN A 32 11.82 6.89 8.00
CA GLN A 32 12.08 6.17 9.24
C GLN A 32 10.78 5.86 9.99
N SER A 33 10.70 4.65 10.53
CA SER A 33 9.69 4.25 11.51
C SER A 33 10.09 4.79 12.88
N GLN A 34 9.19 5.54 13.51
CA GLN A 34 9.41 6.09 14.86
C GLN A 34 9.24 5.00 15.93
N SER A 35 8.31 4.07 15.69
CA SER A 35 8.03 2.95 16.59
C SER A 35 9.14 1.90 16.57
N GLU A 36 9.60 1.50 15.39
CA GLU A 36 10.60 0.43 15.21
C GLU A 36 12.05 0.95 15.17
N ARG A 37 12.27 2.29 15.09
CA ARG A 37 13.59 2.94 14.94
C ARG A 37 14.40 2.38 13.75
N ARG A 38 13.71 2.08 12.64
CA ARG A 38 14.28 1.49 11.43
C ARG A 38 14.03 2.39 10.23
N SER A 39 14.97 2.39 9.27
CA SER A 39 14.72 3.01 7.97
C SER A 39 13.69 2.18 7.17
N LEU A 40 12.63 2.85 6.72
CA LEU A 40 11.55 2.26 5.94
C LEU A 40 11.96 2.12 4.48
N ALA A 41 11.45 1.06 3.83
CA ALA A 41 11.65 0.87 2.41
C ALA A 41 11.15 2.10 1.62
N GLN A 42 11.94 2.49 0.62
CA GLN A 42 11.64 3.57 -0.32
C GLN A 42 11.17 2.99 -1.64
N PHE A 43 10.56 3.83 -2.48
CA PHE A 43 10.05 3.38 -3.76
C PHE A 43 11.18 2.77 -4.60
N PRO A 44 11.10 1.47 -4.98
CA PRO A 44 12.19 0.80 -5.66
C PRO A 44 12.35 1.36 -7.08
N ALA A 45 13.60 1.59 -7.48
CA ALA A 45 13.91 1.99 -8.86
C ALA A 45 13.42 0.92 -9.83
N PHE A 46 12.57 1.31 -10.77
CA PHE A 46 12.03 0.38 -11.76
C PHE A 46 13.15 -0.14 -12.66
N SER A 47 13.29 -1.47 -12.75
CA SER A 47 14.23 -2.10 -13.65
C SER A 47 13.57 -3.29 -14.35
N VAL A 48 13.67 -3.34 -15.68
CA VAL A 48 13.06 -4.41 -16.49
C VAL A 48 13.64 -5.78 -16.12
N LYS A 49 14.96 -5.84 -15.88
CA LYS A 49 15.63 -7.05 -15.42
C LYS A 49 15.14 -7.46 -14.03
N GLY A 50 15.07 -6.54 -13.07
CA GLY A 50 14.59 -6.83 -11.72
C GLY A 50 13.10 -7.17 -11.66
N PHE A 51 12.30 -6.67 -12.58
CA PHE A 51 10.90 -7.07 -12.75
C PHE A 51 10.81 -8.54 -13.22
N TRP A 52 11.60 -8.92 -14.22
CA TRP A 52 11.64 -10.29 -14.73
C TRP A 52 12.21 -11.29 -13.73
N ASP A 53 13.23 -10.88 -12.98
CA ASP A 53 13.86 -11.68 -11.92
C ASP A 53 13.02 -11.72 -10.61
N GLY A 54 11.89 -11.00 -10.54
CA GLY A 54 11.01 -10.93 -9.35
C GLY A 54 11.59 -10.13 -8.17
N LYS A 55 12.78 -9.54 -8.31
CA LYS A 55 13.38 -8.69 -7.28
C LYS A 55 12.58 -7.40 -7.07
N TRP A 56 12.15 -6.76 -8.15
CA TRP A 56 11.42 -5.49 -8.07
C TRP A 56 10.07 -5.67 -7.37
N THR A 57 9.38 -6.80 -7.59
CA THR A 57 8.09 -7.08 -6.94
C THR A 57 8.24 -7.28 -5.44
N GLY A 58 9.31 -7.95 -4.97
CA GLY A 58 9.56 -8.11 -3.54
C GLY A 58 9.96 -6.80 -2.85
N ASP A 59 10.79 -5.98 -3.51
CA ASP A 59 11.15 -4.66 -3.01
C ASP A 59 9.91 -3.72 -2.98
N PHE A 60 9.02 -3.85 -3.97
CA PHE A 60 7.76 -3.09 -4.03
C PHE A 60 6.77 -3.52 -2.95
N GLU A 61 6.61 -4.83 -2.71
CA GLU A 61 5.76 -5.34 -1.62
C GLU A 61 6.24 -4.81 -0.27
N SER A 62 7.55 -4.91 0.00
CA SER A 62 8.16 -4.38 1.23
C SER A 62 7.90 -2.88 1.39
N TYR A 63 8.03 -2.11 0.30
CA TYR A 63 7.70 -0.69 0.28
C TYR A 63 6.23 -0.43 0.62
N THR A 64 5.28 -1.15 -0.01
CA THR A 64 3.85 -0.92 0.22
C THR A 64 3.41 -1.26 1.63
N LEU A 65 4.02 -2.27 2.27
CA LEU A 65 3.78 -2.61 3.67
C LEU A 65 4.37 -1.56 4.63
N ASP A 66 5.55 -1.04 4.30
CA ASP A 66 6.22 0.02 5.06
C ASP A 66 5.50 1.37 4.98
N GLN A 67 4.89 1.68 3.84
CA GLN A 67 4.22 2.96 3.61
C GLN A 67 2.70 2.91 3.77
N PHE A 68 2.15 1.83 4.34
CA PHE A 68 0.71 1.71 4.53
C PHE A 68 0.19 2.86 5.42
N PRO A 69 -0.89 3.56 5.00
CA PRO A 69 -1.47 4.63 5.81
C PRO A 69 -1.85 4.12 7.21
N LEU A 70 -1.54 4.91 8.24
CA LEU A 70 -1.82 4.61 9.64
C LEU A 70 -0.99 3.47 10.26
N ARG A 71 0.14 3.06 9.66
CA ARG A 71 1.05 2.06 10.25
C ARG A 71 1.64 2.47 11.61
N GLU A 72 2.05 3.74 11.75
CA GLU A 72 2.78 4.26 12.91
C GLU A 72 1.88 4.89 13.99
N GLN A 73 0.55 4.73 13.89
CA GLN A 73 -0.39 5.25 14.89
C GLN A 73 -0.39 4.45 16.19
#